data_AF-A0A2D5ZR77-F1
#
_entry.id   AF-A0A2D5ZR77-F1
#
_cell.length_a   1.000
_cell.length_b   1.000
_cell.length_c   1.000
_cell.angle_alpha   90.00
_cell.angle_beta   90.00
_cell.angle_gamma   90.00
#
_symmetry.space_group_name_H-M   'P 1'
#
loop_
_entity.id
_entity.type
_entity.pdbx_description
1 polymer ?
#
loop_
_entity_poly.entity_id
_entity_poly.type
_entity_poly.pdbx_seq_one_letter_code
_entity_poly.pdbx_strand_id
1 'polypeptide(L)'
;MAAPGTRSRGVALRRHAARGRAWRAARRAPLEAQAEAALAEGRATDALRLPEQIVGQWPESAVARRIVSELEREDRESRIRDLSARADRVLEQGDARGAAALLRRALELGAKADVRWRLAELERETRAAEEEQTVTRVRELLGGGDHAAALLKYLSLDEKSRSALRSETGVEHLGWLEESRPLESGRKAGAAVEAVLALRDAKATAAFGEYETVSSMLAPHRRQLRHLRIAGSLLAEAADHALREDRAQALRRIEKASDAFRLGRIEEARACLDDTNLKLLDEERGEQAAALDRALRRVADLRRLEGKLASRRHDPVRAGVIVRRLIELNSGDERQRWLREHADLGDEVRSQWRIEIAEGAGADVAGAWPHYDRDRPELLLRDDGRQVLLANSWGEWIFIWLIDVEGGVVRERIRMRAPQALGPVIDLVVNGAELWIACEEGGLIKISLDDWRVLRWHLLGEHLKKNERIESVLFVPGTRFVWMEIARREAGELIVARVLDLDSRRICREFDDCLGMERSLVTPEAIFAIGDVDAAREAWEDGPRHDGQCELDLCLETIGPATPGEDKPRSAVRRLVLAIVETDRLLESGRPEEALSRHWKPYSSSRGKSCKAWPD
;
A
#
# COMPACT_ATOMS: atom_id res chain seq x y z
N MET A 1 47.93 21.05 -82.79
CA MET A 1 47.36 20.02 -83.69
C MET A 1 45.86 19.98 -83.48
N ALA A 2 45.11 20.64 -84.36
CA ALA A 2 43.65 20.65 -84.36
C ALA A 2 43.20 20.34 -85.79
N ALA A 3 42.33 19.34 -85.95
CA ALA A 3 41.93 18.81 -87.25
C ALA A 3 41.19 19.87 -88.11
N PRO A 4 41.68 20.19 -89.31
CA PRO A 4 41.00 21.06 -90.26
C PRO A 4 40.05 20.21 -91.12
N GLY A 5 38.73 20.30 -90.90
CA GLY A 5 37.84 19.50 -91.75
C GLY A 5 36.35 19.47 -91.46
N THR A 6 35.71 20.51 -90.91
CA THR A 6 34.24 20.47 -90.67
C THR A 6 33.45 21.76 -90.98
N ARG A 7 34.06 22.84 -91.50
CA ARG A 7 33.32 24.08 -91.83
C ARG A 7 32.68 24.14 -93.24
N SER A 8 33.05 23.24 -94.17
CA SER A 8 32.51 23.22 -95.54
C SER A 8 31.18 22.43 -95.68
N ARG A 9 30.96 21.38 -94.87
CA ARG A 9 29.70 20.59 -94.91
C ARG A 9 28.46 21.36 -94.42
N GLY A 10 28.63 22.34 -93.52
CA GLY A 10 27.53 23.12 -92.95
C GLY A 10 26.86 24.10 -93.94
N VAL A 11 27.58 24.63 -94.93
CA VAL A 11 27.03 25.57 -95.92
C VAL A 11 26.23 24.82 -97.00
N ALA A 12 26.69 23.63 -97.40
CA ALA A 12 25.96 22.75 -98.32
C ALA A 12 24.67 22.21 -97.70
N LEU A 13 24.69 21.76 -96.43
CA LEU A 13 23.51 21.31 -95.70
C LEU A 13 22.48 22.44 -95.49
N ARG A 14 22.91 23.69 -95.25
CA ARG A 14 22.01 24.85 -95.14
C ARG A 14 21.35 25.22 -96.48
N ARG A 15 22.07 25.15 -97.60
CA ARG A 15 21.50 25.35 -98.94
C ARG A 15 20.53 24.24 -99.33
N HIS A 16 20.84 22.98 -98.97
CA HIS A 16 19.93 21.86 -99.20
C HIS A 16 18.67 21.93 -98.33
N ALA A 17 18.80 22.33 -97.06
CA ALA A 17 17.68 22.57 -96.17
C ALA A 17 16.83 23.79 -96.59
N ALA A 18 17.45 24.86 -97.12
CA ALA A 18 16.75 26.01 -97.66
C ALA A 18 15.96 25.67 -98.94
N ARG A 19 16.56 24.89 -99.86
CA ARG A 19 15.84 24.36 -101.04
C ARG A 19 14.70 23.42 -100.65
N GLY A 20 14.92 22.55 -99.65
CA GLY A 20 13.87 21.68 -99.11
C GLY A 20 12.74 22.44 -98.41
N ARG A 21 13.01 23.59 -97.78
CA ARG A 21 11.97 24.48 -97.23
C ARG A 21 11.22 25.23 -98.33
N ALA A 22 11.91 25.76 -99.34
CA ALA A 22 11.29 26.44 -100.46
C ALA A 22 10.39 25.51 -101.30
N TRP A 23 10.84 24.27 -101.55
CA TRP A 23 10.05 23.26 -102.26
C TRP A 23 8.80 22.84 -101.47
N ARG A 24 8.93 22.63 -100.15
CA ARG A 24 7.78 22.36 -99.27
C ARG A 24 6.80 23.53 -99.24
N ALA A 25 7.29 24.78 -99.13
CA ALA A 25 6.45 25.97 -99.14
C ALA A 25 5.69 26.13 -100.47
N ALA A 26 6.32 25.87 -101.61
CA ALA A 26 5.69 25.94 -102.93
C ALA A 26 4.58 24.88 -103.13
N ARG A 27 4.77 23.67 -102.59
CA ARG A 27 3.74 22.62 -102.62
C ARG A 27 2.60 22.85 -101.63
N ARG A 28 2.90 23.49 -100.49
CA ARG A 28 1.94 23.76 -99.42
C ARG A 28 1.03 24.96 -99.75
N ALA A 29 1.56 26.01 -100.38
CA ALA A 29 0.83 27.24 -100.71
C ALA A 29 -0.53 27.05 -101.41
N PRO A 30 -0.70 26.20 -102.45
CA PRO A 30 -2.01 26.00 -103.06
C PRO A 30 -3.02 25.31 -102.13
N LEU A 31 -2.57 24.42 -101.23
CA LEU A 31 -3.41 23.77 -100.24
C LEU A 31 -3.78 24.74 -99.10
N GLU A 32 -2.85 25.60 -98.67
CA GLU A 32 -3.13 26.68 -97.71
C GLU A 32 -4.18 27.65 -98.25
N ALA A 33 -4.07 28.06 -99.52
CA ALA A 33 -5.06 28.92 -100.18
C ALA A 33 -6.43 28.26 -100.32
N GLN A 34 -6.48 26.95 -100.62
CA GLN A 34 -7.74 26.19 -100.65
C GLN A 34 -8.39 26.06 -99.27
N ALA A 35 -7.58 25.86 -98.22
CA ALA A 35 -8.07 25.79 -96.85
C ALA A 35 -8.63 27.14 -96.37
N GLU A 36 -7.96 28.25 -96.70
CA GLU A 36 -8.46 29.60 -96.40
C GLU A 36 -9.74 29.92 -97.18
N ALA A 37 -9.81 29.56 -98.47
CA ALA A 37 -11.02 29.71 -99.27
C ALA A 37 -12.19 28.88 -98.72
N ALA A 38 -11.94 27.63 -98.31
CA ALA A 38 -12.96 26.77 -97.71
C ALA A 38 -13.50 27.32 -96.39
N LEU A 39 -12.64 27.91 -95.55
CA LEU A 39 -13.04 28.61 -94.32
C LEU A 39 -13.89 29.86 -94.64
N ALA A 40 -13.44 30.70 -95.58
CA ALA A 40 -14.13 31.93 -95.97
C ALA A 40 -15.49 31.67 -96.63
N GLU A 41 -15.62 30.58 -97.38
CA GLU A 41 -16.85 30.15 -98.05
C GLU A 41 -17.78 29.33 -97.13
N GLY A 42 -17.39 29.06 -95.87
CA GLY A 42 -18.20 28.30 -94.91
C GLY A 42 -18.37 26.82 -95.26
N ARG A 43 -17.49 26.23 -96.09
CA ARG A 43 -17.52 24.81 -96.45
C ARG A 43 -16.99 23.94 -95.31
N ALA A 44 -17.81 23.71 -94.28
CA ALA A 44 -17.44 23.07 -93.01
C ALA A 44 -16.60 21.78 -93.15
N THR A 45 -16.97 20.87 -94.06
CA THR A 45 -16.27 19.59 -94.24
C THR A 45 -14.86 19.78 -94.81
N ASP A 46 -14.69 20.71 -95.76
CA ASP A 46 -13.39 21.01 -96.36
C ASP A 46 -12.54 21.90 -95.43
N ALA A 47 -13.18 22.78 -94.68
CA ALA A 47 -12.54 23.64 -93.68
C ALA A 47 -11.93 22.85 -92.51
N LEU A 48 -12.48 21.67 -92.15
CA LEU A 48 -11.87 20.78 -91.16
C LEU A 48 -10.79 19.86 -91.78
N ARG A 49 -11.13 19.23 -92.92
CA ARG A 49 -10.28 18.19 -93.52
C ARG A 49 -8.99 18.73 -94.12
N LEU A 50 -9.02 19.87 -94.81
CA LEU A 50 -7.84 20.40 -95.51
C LEU A 50 -6.76 20.90 -94.52
N PRO A 51 -7.06 21.68 -93.47
CA PRO A 51 -6.07 22.07 -92.48
C PRO A 51 -5.46 20.90 -91.71
N GLU A 52 -6.24 19.90 -91.30
CA GLU A 52 -5.72 18.69 -90.63
C GLU A 52 -4.78 17.91 -91.54
N GLN A 53 -5.15 17.74 -92.81
CA GLN A 53 -4.31 17.10 -93.82
C GLN A 53 -3.01 17.88 -94.05
N ILE A 54 -3.07 19.22 -94.06
CA ILE A 54 -1.89 20.09 -94.19
C ILE A 54 -1.00 20.01 -92.94
N VAL A 55 -1.57 20.02 -91.72
CA VAL A 55 -0.80 19.91 -90.46
C VAL A 55 -0.15 18.53 -90.32
N GLY A 56 -0.83 17.45 -90.75
CA GLY A 56 -0.29 16.10 -90.75
C GLY A 56 0.87 15.91 -91.74
N GLN A 57 0.85 16.57 -92.89
CA GLN A 57 1.91 16.48 -93.91
C GLN A 57 3.01 17.55 -93.74
N TRP A 58 2.67 18.73 -93.21
CA TRP A 58 3.56 19.87 -92.96
C TRP A 58 3.22 20.54 -91.62
N PRO A 59 3.72 19.97 -90.51
CA PRO A 59 3.47 20.51 -89.18
C PRO A 59 3.84 21.99 -89.06
N GLU A 60 4.81 22.48 -89.85
CA GLU A 60 5.27 23.88 -89.86
C GLU A 60 4.33 24.90 -90.52
N SER A 61 3.17 24.49 -91.06
CA SER A 61 2.18 25.41 -91.64
C SER A 61 1.57 26.34 -90.58
N ALA A 62 1.88 27.63 -90.63
CA ALA A 62 1.26 28.62 -89.76
C ALA A 62 -0.22 28.86 -90.10
N VAL A 63 -0.56 28.80 -91.40
CA VAL A 63 -1.93 29.02 -91.90
C VAL A 63 -2.85 27.90 -91.47
N ALA A 64 -2.48 26.63 -91.70
CA ALA A 64 -3.32 25.50 -91.32
C ALA A 64 -3.49 25.41 -89.79
N ARG A 65 -2.44 25.70 -89.00
CA ARG A 65 -2.56 25.78 -87.53
C ARG A 65 -3.51 26.90 -87.08
N ARG A 66 -3.49 28.07 -87.74
CA ARG A 66 -4.42 29.17 -87.46
C ARG A 66 -5.86 28.72 -87.69
N ILE A 67 -6.12 28.08 -88.84
CA ILE A 67 -7.47 27.60 -89.20
C ILE A 67 -7.94 26.52 -88.23
N VAL A 68 -7.11 25.52 -87.90
CA VAL A 68 -7.46 24.49 -86.90
C VAL A 68 -7.75 25.13 -85.54
N SER A 69 -6.92 26.07 -85.08
CA SER A 69 -7.12 26.75 -83.81
C SER A 69 -8.40 27.58 -83.79
N GLU A 70 -8.79 28.16 -84.92
CA GLU A 70 -10.02 28.94 -85.07
C GLU A 70 -11.26 28.04 -85.03
N LEU A 71 -11.23 26.91 -85.75
CA LEU A 71 -12.31 25.92 -85.73
C LEU A 71 -12.45 25.22 -84.37
N GLU A 72 -11.34 24.88 -83.70
CA GLU A 72 -11.36 24.35 -82.33
C GLU A 72 -11.89 25.37 -81.33
N ARG A 73 -11.60 26.67 -81.54
CA ARG A 73 -12.16 27.75 -80.71
C ARG A 73 -13.67 27.86 -80.94
N GLU A 74 -14.14 27.83 -82.19
CA GLU A 74 -15.57 27.88 -82.51
C GLU A 74 -16.35 26.66 -81.99
N ASP A 75 -15.82 25.43 -82.14
CA ASP A 75 -16.42 24.21 -81.58
C ASP A 75 -16.47 24.27 -80.06
N ARG A 76 -15.39 24.74 -79.40
CA ARG A 76 -15.34 24.94 -77.95
C ARG A 76 -16.37 25.98 -77.48
N GLU A 77 -16.46 27.12 -78.15
CA GLU A 77 -17.45 28.17 -77.86
C GLU A 77 -18.89 27.69 -78.10
N SER A 78 -19.12 26.86 -79.12
CA SER A 78 -20.41 26.21 -79.37
C SER A 78 -20.79 25.26 -78.24
N ARG A 79 -19.87 24.37 -77.81
CA ARG A 79 -20.09 23.44 -76.70
C ARG A 79 -20.32 24.14 -75.37
N ILE A 80 -19.60 25.23 -75.09
CA ILE A 80 -19.83 26.06 -73.89
C ILE A 80 -21.25 26.66 -73.92
N ARG A 81 -21.70 27.18 -75.07
CA ARG A 81 -23.07 27.71 -75.22
C ARG A 81 -24.12 26.62 -75.03
N ASP A 82 -23.93 25.46 -75.63
CA ASP A 82 -24.83 24.31 -75.49
C ASP A 82 -24.93 23.81 -74.04
N LEU A 83 -23.80 23.70 -73.33
CA LEU A 83 -23.78 23.32 -71.92
C LEU A 83 -24.46 24.35 -71.03
N SER A 84 -24.25 25.65 -71.30
CA SER A 84 -24.90 26.73 -70.55
C SER A 84 -26.42 26.74 -70.79
N ALA A 85 -26.87 26.61 -72.04
CA ALA A 85 -28.28 26.54 -72.38
C ALA A 85 -28.97 25.24 -71.87
N ARG A 86 -28.22 24.16 -71.67
CA ARG A 86 -28.72 22.96 -70.99
C ARG A 86 -28.81 23.19 -69.48
N ALA A 87 -27.83 23.85 -68.87
CA ALA A 87 -27.88 24.19 -67.45
C ALA A 87 -29.09 25.06 -67.13
N ASP A 88 -29.41 26.05 -67.96
CA ASP A 88 -30.59 26.92 -67.78
C ASP A 88 -31.90 26.10 -67.83
N ARG A 89 -32.04 25.17 -68.80
CA ARG A 89 -33.21 24.28 -68.89
C ARG A 89 -33.36 23.34 -67.70
N VAL A 90 -32.25 22.83 -67.17
CA VAL A 90 -32.25 21.96 -65.98
C VAL A 90 -32.59 22.75 -64.73
N LEU A 91 -32.16 24.02 -64.65
CA LEU A 91 -32.52 24.93 -63.57
C LEU A 91 -34.02 25.30 -63.60
N GLU A 92 -34.59 25.56 -64.78
CA GLU A 92 -36.04 25.78 -64.95
C GLU A 92 -36.89 24.58 -64.47
N GLN A 93 -36.32 23.38 -64.49
CA GLN A 93 -36.94 22.15 -63.99
C GLN A 93 -36.73 21.95 -62.48
N GLY A 94 -36.04 22.85 -61.80
CA GLY A 94 -35.77 22.82 -60.37
C GLY A 94 -34.56 21.97 -59.94
N ASP A 95 -33.77 21.43 -60.89
CA ASP A 95 -32.58 20.63 -60.56
C ASP A 95 -31.30 21.48 -60.52
N ALA A 96 -31.14 22.23 -59.42
CA ALA A 96 -29.96 23.07 -59.19
C ALA A 96 -28.64 22.27 -59.21
N ARG A 97 -28.64 21.02 -58.73
CA ARG A 97 -27.44 20.14 -58.74
C ARG A 97 -27.06 19.74 -60.16
N GLY A 98 -28.03 19.35 -60.98
CA GLY A 98 -27.83 19.03 -62.39
C GLY A 98 -27.32 20.24 -63.19
N ALA A 99 -27.87 21.43 -62.93
CA ALA A 99 -27.41 22.68 -63.53
C ALA A 99 -25.95 23.01 -63.15
N ALA A 100 -25.59 22.89 -61.87
CA ALA A 100 -24.22 23.11 -61.39
C ALA A 100 -23.21 22.13 -62.02
N ALA A 101 -23.58 20.85 -62.19
CA ALA A 101 -22.72 19.86 -62.85
C ALA A 101 -22.43 20.22 -64.33
N LEU A 102 -23.43 20.73 -65.05
CA LEU A 102 -23.27 21.18 -66.44
C LEU A 102 -22.39 22.43 -66.55
N LEU A 103 -22.52 23.39 -65.62
CA LEU A 103 -21.68 24.59 -65.57
C LEU A 103 -20.22 24.27 -65.22
N ARG A 104 -19.95 23.29 -64.33
CA ARG A 104 -18.58 22.79 -64.08
C ARG A 104 -17.93 22.26 -65.36
N ARG A 105 -18.68 21.47 -66.13
CA ARG A 105 -18.21 20.93 -67.41
C ARG A 105 -17.98 22.03 -68.47
N ALA A 106 -18.75 23.11 -68.42
CA ALA A 106 -18.50 24.29 -69.26
C ALA A 106 -17.22 25.03 -68.84
N LEU A 107 -16.93 25.13 -67.53
CA LEU A 107 -15.67 25.71 -67.03
C LEU A 107 -14.45 24.88 -67.42
N GLU A 108 -14.54 23.54 -67.41
CA GLU A 108 -13.47 22.64 -67.88
C GLU A 108 -13.12 22.89 -69.36
N LEU A 109 -14.09 23.33 -70.17
CA LEU A 109 -13.89 23.71 -71.57
C LEU A 109 -13.40 25.16 -71.75
N GLY A 110 -13.14 25.91 -70.68
CA GLY A 110 -12.62 27.29 -70.76
C GLY A 110 -13.69 28.38 -70.84
N ALA A 111 -14.89 28.14 -70.29
CA ALA A 111 -15.92 29.18 -70.17
C ALA A 111 -15.45 30.41 -69.37
N LYS A 112 -16.12 31.55 -69.64
CA LYS A 112 -15.77 32.88 -69.10
C LYS A 112 -16.19 33.05 -67.63
N ALA A 113 -15.84 34.20 -67.05
CA ALA A 113 -16.04 34.52 -65.63
C ALA A 113 -17.51 34.57 -65.19
N ASP A 114 -18.44 34.83 -66.11
CA ASP A 114 -19.90 34.81 -65.91
C ASP A 114 -20.42 33.41 -65.51
N VAL A 115 -19.95 32.36 -66.18
CA VAL A 115 -20.28 30.97 -65.86
C VAL A 115 -19.75 30.59 -64.47
N ARG A 116 -18.57 31.11 -64.08
CA ARG A 116 -17.98 30.88 -62.75
C ARG A 116 -18.80 31.52 -61.63
N TRP A 117 -19.26 32.76 -61.83
CA TRP A 117 -20.11 33.45 -60.85
C TRP A 117 -21.45 32.72 -60.68
N ARG A 118 -22.09 32.33 -61.79
CA ARG A 118 -23.35 31.57 -61.77
C ARG A 118 -23.22 30.25 -61.02
N LEU A 119 -22.15 29.49 -61.28
CA LEU A 119 -21.89 28.24 -60.56
C LEU A 119 -21.75 28.49 -59.04
N ALA A 120 -21.03 29.53 -58.64
CA ALA A 120 -20.84 29.87 -57.23
C ALA A 120 -22.15 30.29 -56.53
N GLU A 121 -23.07 30.93 -57.25
CA GLU A 121 -24.41 31.26 -56.76
C GLU A 121 -25.25 30.00 -56.55
N LEU A 122 -25.36 29.16 -57.59
CA LEU A 122 -26.08 27.88 -57.56
C LEU A 122 -25.56 26.95 -56.46
N GLU A 123 -24.25 26.84 -56.30
CA GLU A 123 -23.64 26.03 -55.24
C GLU A 123 -23.91 26.59 -53.84
N ARG A 124 -24.14 27.91 -53.70
CA ARG A 124 -24.50 28.54 -52.42
C ARG A 124 -25.96 28.27 -52.08
N GLU A 125 -26.87 28.45 -53.05
CA GLU A 125 -28.29 28.17 -52.89
C GLU A 125 -28.56 26.68 -52.59
N THR A 126 -27.89 25.79 -53.33
CA THR A 126 -28.03 24.34 -53.13
C THR A 126 -27.53 23.94 -51.74
N ARG A 127 -26.39 24.49 -51.28
CA ARG A 127 -25.89 24.24 -49.92
C ARG A 127 -26.85 24.78 -48.86
N ALA A 128 -27.35 26.00 -49.02
CA ALA A 128 -28.30 26.59 -48.08
C ALA A 128 -29.59 25.75 -47.97
N ALA A 129 -30.13 25.25 -49.09
CA ALA A 129 -31.32 24.41 -49.11
C ALA A 129 -31.06 23.02 -48.46
N GLU A 130 -29.90 22.41 -48.71
CA GLU A 130 -29.50 21.15 -48.07
C GLU A 130 -29.30 21.31 -46.56
N GLU A 131 -28.71 22.41 -46.13
CA GLU A 131 -28.55 22.78 -44.72
C GLU A 131 -29.92 22.97 -44.05
N GLU A 132 -30.83 23.74 -44.65
CA GLU A 132 -32.18 23.96 -44.14
C GLU A 132 -33.01 22.67 -44.06
N GLN A 133 -32.90 21.80 -45.07
CA GLN A 133 -33.52 20.47 -45.03
C GLN A 133 -32.93 19.62 -43.90
N THR A 134 -31.62 19.71 -43.67
CA THR A 134 -30.95 19.00 -42.58
C THR A 134 -31.40 19.51 -41.21
N VAL A 135 -31.48 20.83 -41.03
CA VAL A 135 -32.00 21.45 -39.80
C VAL A 135 -33.44 21.00 -39.54
N THR A 136 -34.29 21.01 -40.57
CA THR A 136 -35.68 20.55 -40.46
C THR A 136 -35.78 19.10 -40.03
N ARG A 137 -34.96 18.22 -40.62
CA ARG A 137 -34.92 16.81 -40.25
C ARG A 137 -34.41 16.57 -38.82
N VAL A 138 -33.44 17.35 -38.34
CA VAL A 138 -33.02 17.30 -36.93
C VAL A 138 -34.19 17.69 -36.02
N ARG A 139 -34.95 18.73 -36.39
CA ARG A 139 -36.14 19.19 -35.66
C ARG A 139 -37.20 18.08 -35.54
N GLU A 140 -37.50 17.40 -36.65
CA GLU A 140 -38.44 16.26 -36.67
C GLU A 140 -37.97 15.10 -35.78
N LEU A 141 -36.67 14.76 -35.83
CA LEU A 141 -36.11 13.68 -35.02
C LEU A 141 -36.14 14.00 -33.51
N LEU A 142 -35.87 15.25 -33.13
CA LEU A 142 -36.01 15.71 -31.74
C LEU A 142 -37.45 15.59 -31.24
N GLY A 143 -38.43 15.92 -32.08
CA GLY A 143 -39.86 15.79 -31.75
C GLY A 143 -40.37 14.34 -31.76
N GLY A 144 -39.80 13.48 -32.61
CA GLY A 144 -40.21 12.08 -32.79
C GLY A 144 -39.65 11.09 -31.76
N GLY A 145 -38.80 11.53 -30.83
CA GLY A 145 -38.29 10.70 -29.73
C GLY A 145 -36.99 9.94 -30.02
N ASP A 146 -36.49 9.92 -31.26
CA ASP A 146 -35.17 9.35 -31.60
C ASP A 146 -34.05 10.37 -31.36
N HIS A 147 -33.78 10.58 -30.07
CA HIS A 147 -32.82 11.58 -29.61
C HIS A 147 -31.38 11.26 -30.01
N ALA A 148 -31.02 9.98 -30.15
CA ALA A 148 -29.67 9.57 -30.55
C ALA A 148 -29.40 9.96 -32.00
N ALA A 149 -30.32 9.63 -32.92
CA ALA A 149 -30.20 10.02 -34.32
C ALA A 149 -30.24 11.54 -34.50
N ALA A 150 -31.10 12.23 -33.74
CA ALA A 150 -31.19 13.68 -33.75
C ALA A 150 -29.85 14.34 -33.38
N LEU A 151 -29.24 13.91 -32.27
CA LEU A 151 -27.99 14.50 -31.76
C LEU A 151 -26.79 14.22 -32.68
N LEU A 152 -26.71 13.03 -33.27
CA LEU A 152 -25.69 12.71 -34.27
C LEU A 152 -25.82 13.60 -35.52
N LYS A 153 -27.06 13.83 -35.99
CA LYS A 153 -27.31 14.67 -37.16
C LYS A 153 -27.10 16.15 -36.84
N TYR A 154 -27.41 16.59 -35.63
CA TYR A 154 -27.10 17.94 -35.14
C TYR A 154 -25.60 18.26 -35.20
N LEU A 155 -24.72 17.32 -34.85
CA LEU A 155 -23.27 17.51 -34.95
C LEU A 155 -22.74 17.66 -36.39
N SER A 156 -23.55 17.33 -37.40
CA SER A 156 -23.20 17.55 -38.82
C SER A 156 -23.58 18.94 -39.35
N LEU A 157 -24.29 19.74 -38.55
CA LEU A 157 -24.66 21.11 -38.89
C LEU A 157 -23.48 22.07 -38.64
N ASP A 158 -23.45 23.17 -39.38
CA ASP A 158 -22.50 24.25 -39.16
C ASP A 158 -22.83 25.03 -37.86
N GLU A 159 -21.86 25.79 -37.34
CA GLU A 159 -22.01 26.51 -36.06
C GLU A 159 -23.21 27.46 -36.05
N LYS A 160 -23.49 28.12 -37.18
CA LYS A 160 -24.60 29.07 -37.29
C LYS A 160 -25.95 28.34 -37.15
N SER A 161 -26.14 27.22 -37.86
CA SER A 161 -27.37 26.43 -37.77
C SER A 161 -27.50 25.75 -36.41
N ARG A 162 -26.40 25.25 -35.83
CA ARG A 162 -26.38 24.69 -34.47
C ARG A 162 -26.81 25.71 -33.42
N SER A 163 -26.28 26.93 -33.48
CA SER A 163 -26.67 28.02 -32.59
C SER A 163 -28.15 28.39 -32.76
N ALA A 164 -28.64 28.53 -33.99
CA ALA A 164 -30.04 28.86 -34.27
C ALA A 164 -30.98 27.78 -33.72
N LEU A 165 -30.69 26.50 -33.99
CA LEU A 165 -31.53 25.38 -33.55
C LEU A 165 -31.57 25.26 -32.02
N ARG A 166 -30.46 25.51 -31.32
CA ARG A 166 -30.42 25.54 -29.85
C ARG A 166 -31.32 26.64 -29.29
N SER A 167 -31.22 27.85 -29.83
CA SER A 167 -32.05 28.97 -29.38
C SER A 167 -33.54 28.77 -29.64
N GLU A 168 -33.89 28.08 -30.73
CA GLU A 168 -35.27 27.84 -31.15
C GLU A 168 -35.94 26.71 -30.36
N THR A 169 -35.25 25.59 -30.14
CA THR A 169 -35.86 24.38 -29.55
C THR A 169 -35.87 24.39 -28.02
N GLY A 170 -34.94 25.11 -27.36
CA GLY A 170 -34.84 25.13 -25.89
C GLY A 170 -34.42 23.80 -25.25
N VAL A 171 -33.97 22.84 -26.05
CA VAL A 171 -33.65 21.49 -25.60
C VAL A 171 -32.29 21.47 -24.89
N GLU A 172 -32.30 21.23 -23.57
CA GLU A 172 -31.11 21.32 -22.71
C GLU A 172 -29.93 20.45 -23.16
N HIS A 173 -30.20 19.24 -23.65
CA HIS A 173 -29.16 18.27 -24.00
C HIS A 173 -28.34 18.68 -25.24
N LEU A 174 -28.86 19.59 -26.09
CA LEU A 174 -28.05 20.20 -27.15
C LEU A 174 -26.96 21.11 -26.55
N GLY A 175 -27.27 21.83 -25.46
CA GLY A 175 -26.29 22.63 -24.72
C GLY A 175 -25.20 21.78 -24.10
N TRP A 176 -25.57 20.67 -23.45
CA TRP A 176 -24.61 19.72 -22.87
C TRP A 176 -23.69 19.08 -23.92
N LEU A 177 -24.22 18.77 -25.10
CA LEU A 177 -23.42 18.22 -26.19
C LEU A 177 -22.35 19.22 -26.67
N GLU A 178 -22.68 20.51 -26.78
CA GLU A 178 -21.72 21.55 -27.16
C GLU A 178 -20.66 21.80 -26.08
N GLU A 179 -21.07 21.82 -24.81
CA GLU A 179 -20.15 21.95 -23.67
C GLU A 179 -19.18 20.76 -23.57
N SER A 180 -19.60 19.56 -24.00
CA SER A 180 -18.74 18.37 -24.05
C SER A 180 -17.65 18.42 -25.13
N ARG A 181 -17.71 19.41 -26.05
CA ARG A 181 -16.76 19.64 -27.15
C ARG A 181 -16.36 18.37 -27.92
N PRO A 182 -17.31 17.64 -28.53
CA PRO A 182 -16.97 16.50 -29.35
C PRO A 182 -16.09 16.95 -30.52
N LEU A 183 -14.88 16.38 -30.64
CA LEU A 183 -14.03 16.57 -31.81
C LEU A 183 -14.80 16.15 -33.06
N GLU A 184 -14.72 16.96 -34.13
CA GLU A 184 -15.50 16.84 -35.35
C GLU A 184 -15.49 15.40 -35.92
N SER A 185 -16.70 14.82 -36.02
CA SER A 185 -17.07 13.56 -36.70
C SER A 185 -16.40 12.23 -36.23
N GLY A 186 -17.17 11.13 -36.30
CA GLY A 186 -16.69 9.75 -36.07
C GLY A 186 -17.01 9.14 -34.71
N ARG A 187 -16.30 8.08 -34.29
CA ARG A 187 -16.57 7.29 -33.06
C ARG A 187 -16.66 8.13 -31.78
N LYS A 188 -15.94 9.26 -31.71
CA LYS A 188 -15.97 10.16 -30.55
C LYS A 188 -17.30 10.91 -30.42
N ALA A 189 -17.97 11.23 -31.53
CA ALA A 189 -19.28 11.86 -31.54
C ALA A 189 -20.35 10.92 -30.97
N GLY A 190 -20.33 9.64 -31.37
CA GLY A 190 -21.23 8.62 -30.83
C GLY A 190 -21.12 8.47 -29.30
N ALA A 191 -19.90 8.35 -28.79
CA ALA A 191 -19.66 8.26 -27.34
C ALA A 191 -20.09 9.51 -26.56
N ALA A 192 -20.00 10.70 -27.16
CA ALA A 192 -20.48 11.95 -26.54
C ALA A 192 -22.02 12.00 -26.52
N VAL A 193 -22.68 11.56 -27.59
CA VAL A 193 -24.14 11.46 -27.66
C VAL A 193 -24.66 10.46 -26.63
N GLU A 194 -24.08 9.26 -26.55
CA GLU A 194 -24.43 8.26 -25.53
C GLU A 194 -24.27 8.83 -24.11
N ALA A 195 -23.17 9.53 -23.84
CA ALA A 195 -22.92 10.15 -22.54
C ALA A 195 -23.97 11.21 -22.19
N VAL A 196 -24.37 12.06 -23.15
CA VAL A 196 -25.39 13.10 -22.96
C VAL A 196 -26.78 12.50 -22.75
N LEU A 197 -27.11 11.41 -23.44
CA LEU A 197 -28.37 10.69 -23.22
C LEU A 197 -28.38 10.00 -21.85
N ALA A 198 -27.28 9.34 -21.47
CA ALA A 198 -27.13 8.79 -20.12
C ALA A 198 -27.26 9.87 -19.04
N LEU A 199 -26.73 11.07 -19.29
CA LEU A 199 -26.90 12.23 -18.40
C LEU A 199 -28.36 12.71 -18.31
N ARG A 200 -29.08 12.75 -19.43
CA ARG A 200 -30.52 13.08 -19.45
C ARG A 200 -31.31 12.09 -18.61
N ASP A 201 -31.09 10.80 -18.85
CA ASP A 201 -31.82 9.75 -18.16
C ASP A 201 -31.43 9.70 -16.68
N ALA A 202 -30.15 9.88 -16.35
CA ALA A 202 -29.68 10.02 -14.97
C ALA A 202 -30.31 11.22 -14.25
N LYS A 203 -30.47 12.37 -14.91
CA LYS A 203 -31.17 13.54 -14.35
C LYS A 203 -32.64 13.22 -14.03
N ALA A 204 -33.32 12.45 -14.88
CA ALA A 204 -34.68 12.01 -14.64
C ALA A 204 -34.75 11.00 -13.47
N THR A 205 -33.85 10.02 -13.44
CA THR A 205 -33.74 9.02 -12.36
C THR A 205 -33.44 9.66 -11.01
N ALA A 206 -32.58 10.68 -10.98
CA ALA A 206 -32.26 11.43 -9.75
C ALA A 206 -33.50 12.10 -9.13
N ALA A 207 -34.50 12.49 -9.93
CA ALA A 207 -35.74 13.06 -9.43
C ALA A 207 -36.59 12.07 -8.59
N PHE A 208 -36.36 10.77 -8.77
CA PHE A 208 -36.99 9.70 -7.99
C PHE A 208 -36.13 9.23 -6.80
N GLY A 209 -34.95 9.83 -6.57
CA GLY A 209 -34.06 9.47 -5.47
C GLY A 209 -33.24 8.19 -5.70
N GLU A 210 -33.24 7.62 -6.90
CA GLU A 210 -32.51 6.38 -7.23
C GLU A 210 -31.03 6.65 -7.55
N TYR A 211 -30.28 7.15 -6.57
CA TYR A 211 -28.91 7.63 -6.75
C TYR A 211 -27.88 6.53 -7.09
N GLU A 212 -28.11 5.28 -6.68
CA GLU A 212 -27.27 4.14 -7.06
C GLU A 212 -27.34 3.86 -8.57
N THR A 213 -28.56 3.91 -9.11
CA THR A 213 -28.83 3.80 -10.56
C THR A 213 -28.19 4.96 -11.30
N VAL A 214 -28.31 6.20 -10.80
CA VAL A 214 -27.65 7.40 -11.37
C VAL A 214 -26.13 7.21 -11.46
N SER A 215 -25.49 6.75 -10.38
CA SER A 215 -24.04 6.52 -10.36
C SER A 215 -23.63 5.46 -11.40
N SER A 216 -24.39 4.35 -11.47
CA SER A 216 -24.15 3.26 -12.41
C SER A 216 -24.33 3.68 -13.88
N MET A 217 -25.31 4.54 -14.17
CA MET A 217 -25.54 5.08 -15.52
C MET A 217 -24.43 6.04 -15.97
N LEU A 218 -23.91 6.88 -15.06
CA LEU A 218 -22.91 7.90 -15.40
C LEU A 218 -21.47 7.37 -15.36
N ALA A 219 -21.18 6.32 -14.59
CA ALA A 219 -19.83 5.79 -14.40
C ALA A 219 -19.10 5.42 -15.70
N PRO A 220 -19.72 4.74 -16.69
CA PRO A 220 -19.07 4.42 -17.98
C PRO A 220 -18.69 5.65 -18.80
N HIS A 221 -19.38 6.78 -18.59
CA HIS A 221 -19.26 8.00 -19.39
C HIS A 221 -18.51 9.13 -18.67
N ARG A 222 -17.89 8.87 -17.52
CA ARG A 222 -17.26 9.88 -16.65
C ARG A 222 -16.21 10.75 -17.38
N ARG A 223 -15.50 10.17 -18.35
CA ARG A 223 -14.47 10.90 -19.12
C ARG A 223 -15.09 11.96 -20.05
N GLN A 224 -16.19 11.61 -20.72
CA GLN A 224 -16.92 12.46 -21.65
C GLN A 224 -17.68 13.55 -20.91
N LEU A 225 -18.17 13.25 -19.71
CA LEU A 225 -18.98 14.16 -18.89
C LEU A 225 -18.17 15.08 -17.97
N ARG A 226 -16.84 14.93 -17.90
CA ARG A 226 -15.97 15.62 -16.93
C ARG A 226 -16.12 17.14 -16.95
N HIS A 227 -16.41 17.74 -18.09
CA HIS A 227 -16.52 19.19 -18.26
C HIS A 227 -17.92 19.73 -17.98
N LEU A 228 -18.93 18.86 -17.82
CA LEU A 228 -20.31 19.26 -17.60
C LEU A 228 -20.56 19.44 -16.10
N ARG A 229 -20.85 20.69 -15.70
CA ARG A 229 -21.13 21.02 -14.29
C ARG A 229 -22.28 20.20 -13.72
N ILE A 230 -23.32 19.95 -14.52
CA ILE A 230 -24.50 19.17 -14.09
C ILE A 230 -24.19 17.69 -13.87
N ALA A 231 -23.30 17.10 -14.67
CA ALA A 231 -22.86 15.73 -14.43
C ALA A 231 -22.01 15.64 -13.16
N GLY A 232 -21.16 16.65 -12.93
CA GLY A 232 -20.41 16.79 -11.69
C GLY A 232 -21.31 16.91 -10.45
N SER A 233 -22.37 17.74 -10.51
CA SER A 233 -23.30 17.90 -9.39
C SER A 233 -24.10 16.62 -9.11
N LEU A 234 -24.62 15.95 -10.15
CA LEU A 234 -25.37 14.70 -9.98
C LEU A 234 -24.49 13.58 -9.41
N LEU A 235 -23.24 13.45 -9.85
CA LEU A 235 -22.29 12.48 -9.29
C LEU A 235 -21.93 12.81 -7.84
N ALA A 236 -21.81 14.09 -7.48
CA ALA A 236 -21.57 14.52 -6.10
C ALA A 236 -22.79 14.22 -5.21
N GLU A 237 -24.01 14.53 -5.67
CA GLU A 237 -25.25 14.20 -4.95
C GLU A 237 -25.40 12.69 -4.75
N ALA A 238 -25.12 11.88 -5.78
CA ALA A 238 -25.17 10.43 -5.68
C ALA A 238 -24.12 9.88 -4.70
N ALA A 239 -22.90 10.43 -4.72
CA ALA A 239 -21.85 10.05 -3.77
C ALA A 239 -22.21 10.44 -2.32
N ASP A 240 -22.78 11.63 -2.13
CA ASP A 240 -23.26 12.09 -0.82
C ASP A 240 -24.40 11.20 -0.30
N HIS A 241 -25.32 10.77 -1.17
CA HIS A 241 -26.39 9.85 -0.79
C HIS A 241 -25.84 8.49 -0.35
N ALA A 242 -24.97 7.89 -1.15
CA ALA A 242 -24.32 6.61 -0.83
C ALA A 242 -23.56 6.70 0.50
N LEU A 243 -22.82 7.79 0.73
CA LEU A 243 -22.10 8.00 1.99
C LEU A 243 -23.04 8.10 3.20
N ARG A 244 -24.21 8.75 3.06
CA ARG A 244 -25.22 8.81 4.13
C ARG A 244 -25.83 7.45 4.41
N GLU A 245 -26.11 6.66 3.38
CA GLU A 245 -26.64 5.29 3.53
C GLU A 245 -25.63 4.36 4.20
N ASP A 246 -24.36 4.41 3.76
CA ASP A 246 -23.29 3.64 4.37
C ASP A 246 -23.09 4.02 5.84
N ARG A 247 -23.13 5.32 6.17
CA ARG A 247 -23.09 5.81 7.55
C ARG A 247 -24.28 5.30 8.36
N ALA A 248 -25.50 5.37 7.82
CA ALA A 248 -26.69 4.85 8.49
C ALA A 248 -26.62 3.32 8.69
N GLN A 249 -26.04 2.59 7.75
CA GLN A 249 -25.81 1.15 7.88
C GLN A 249 -24.76 0.85 8.97
N ALA A 250 -23.66 1.60 9.00
CA ALA A 250 -22.63 1.46 10.03
C ALA A 250 -23.20 1.71 11.44
N LEU A 251 -24.02 2.75 11.61
CA LEU A 251 -24.71 3.04 12.88
C LEU A 251 -25.62 1.89 13.33
N ARG A 252 -26.46 1.38 12.41
CA ARG A 252 -27.35 0.23 12.69
C ARG A 252 -26.56 -1.02 13.09
N ARG A 253 -25.38 -1.25 12.50
CA ARG A 253 -24.53 -2.39 12.87
C ARG A 253 -23.95 -2.25 14.28
N ILE A 254 -23.56 -1.05 14.70
CA ILE A 254 -23.06 -0.79 16.08
C ILE A 254 -24.17 -0.98 17.11
N GLU A 255 -25.38 -0.49 16.81
CA GLU A 255 -26.54 -0.71 17.67
C GLU A 255 -26.83 -2.21 17.81
N LYS A 256 -26.88 -2.93 16.68
CA LYS A 256 -27.04 -4.40 16.68
C LYS A 256 -25.92 -5.11 17.45
N ALA A 257 -24.66 -4.68 17.31
CA ALA A 257 -23.54 -5.23 18.04
C ALA A 257 -23.67 -4.99 19.56
N SER A 258 -24.10 -3.79 19.95
CA SER A 258 -24.33 -3.42 21.35
C SER A 258 -25.47 -4.23 21.96
N ASP A 259 -26.56 -4.45 21.22
CA ASP A 259 -27.70 -5.25 21.64
C ASP A 259 -27.32 -6.72 21.81
N ALA A 260 -26.62 -7.29 20.83
CA ALA A 260 -26.11 -8.66 20.90
C ALA A 260 -25.17 -8.83 22.11
N PHE A 261 -24.31 -7.86 22.39
CA PHE A 261 -23.42 -7.88 23.55
C PHE A 261 -24.20 -7.84 24.87
N ARG A 262 -25.21 -6.96 25.00
CA ARG A 262 -26.08 -6.89 26.19
C ARG A 262 -26.84 -8.19 26.44
N LEU A 263 -27.20 -8.91 25.37
CA LEU A 263 -27.86 -10.22 25.43
C LEU A 263 -26.87 -11.39 25.62
N GLY A 264 -25.58 -11.13 25.80
CA GLY A 264 -24.54 -12.15 25.99
C GLY A 264 -24.15 -12.93 24.72
N ARG A 265 -24.61 -12.49 23.54
CA ARG A 265 -24.31 -13.09 22.24
C ARG A 265 -23.00 -12.55 21.66
N ILE A 266 -21.89 -12.97 22.27
CA ILE A 266 -20.55 -12.42 22.01
C ILE A 266 -20.11 -12.57 20.55
N GLU A 267 -20.35 -13.74 19.94
CA GLU A 267 -19.94 -13.99 18.54
C GLU A 267 -20.74 -13.14 17.54
N GLU A 268 -22.05 -12.99 17.76
CA GLU A 268 -22.91 -12.13 16.92
C GLU A 268 -22.50 -10.65 17.04
N ALA A 269 -22.20 -10.21 18.26
CA ALA A 269 -21.72 -8.85 18.52
C ALA A 269 -20.38 -8.58 17.82
N ARG A 270 -19.45 -9.56 17.87
CA ARG A 270 -18.16 -9.48 17.19
C ARG A 270 -18.30 -9.38 15.67
N ALA A 271 -19.10 -10.27 15.08
CA ALA A 271 -19.35 -10.27 13.64
C ALA A 271 -19.95 -8.93 13.16
N CYS A 272 -20.93 -8.39 13.89
CA CYS A 272 -21.51 -7.09 13.53
C CYS A 272 -20.49 -5.95 13.59
N LEU A 273 -19.57 -5.99 14.56
CA LEU A 273 -18.53 -4.97 14.72
C LEU A 273 -17.45 -5.09 13.63
N ASP A 274 -17.02 -6.31 13.31
CA ASP A 274 -16.01 -6.57 12.28
C ASP A 274 -16.52 -6.19 10.86
N ASP A 275 -17.82 -6.35 10.59
CA ASP A 275 -18.47 -5.93 9.34
C ASP A 275 -18.73 -4.40 9.26
N THR A 276 -18.40 -3.63 10.29
CA THR A 276 -18.65 -2.18 10.34
C THR A 276 -17.45 -1.38 9.84
N ASN A 277 -17.66 -0.51 8.85
CA ASN A 277 -16.64 0.45 8.44
C ASN A 277 -16.55 1.62 9.45
N LEU A 278 -15.64 1.50 10.41
CA LEU A 278 -15.47 2.45 11.51
C LEU A 278 -15.09 3.88 11.04
N LYS A 279 -14.56 4.04 9.82
CA LYS A 279 -14.17 5.35 9.29
C LYS A 279 -15.36 6.25 8.95
N LEU A 280 -16.56 5.68 8.86
CA LEU A 280 -17.80 6.40 8.55
C LEU A 280 -18.50 6.98 9.78
N LEU A 281 -17.99 6.68 10.96
CA LEU A 281 -18.55 7.09 12.24
C LEU A 281 -18.00 8.45 12.64
N ASP A 282 -18.80 9.19 13.40
CA ASP A 282 -18.30 10.33 14.17
C ASP A 282 -17.49 9.85 15.39
N GLU A 283 -16.83 10.79 16.06
CA GLU A 283 -15.94 10.53 17.19
C GLU A 283 -16.65 9.79 18.32
N GLU A 284 -17.84 10.22 18.70
CA GLU A 284 -18.63 9.58 19.78
C GLU A 284 -18.97 8.11 19.45
N ARG A 285 -19.44 7.83 18.24
CA ARG A 285 -19.78 6.46 17.83
C ARG A 285 -18.54 5.60 17.59
N GLY A 286 -17.44 6.22 17.15
CA GLY A 286 -16.13 5.58 17.08
C GLY A 286 -15.63 5.15 18.46
N GLU A 287 -15.75 6.01 19.47
CA GLU A 287 -15.42 5.69 20.86
C GLU A 287 -16.30 4.58 21.43
N GLN A 288 -17.61 4.63 21.15
CA GLN A 288 -18.55 3.58 21.54
C GLN A 288 -18.16 2.22 20.94
N ALA A 289 -17.84 2.18 19.64
CA ALA A 289 -17.38 0.97 18.96
C ALA A 289 -16.07 0.44 19.54
N ALA A 290 -15.11 1.32 19.85
CA ALA A 290 -13.85 0.95 20.48
C ALA A 290 -14.04 0.43 21.92
N ALA A 291 -14.94 1.03 22.69
CA ALA A 291 -15.31 0.53 24.02
C ALA A 291 -15.95 -0.85 23.95
N LEU A 292 -16.82 -1.09 22.95
CA LEU A 292 -17.43 -2.39 22.69
C LEU A 292 -16.39 -3.45 22.29
N ASP A 293 -15.43 -3.12 21.41
CA ASP A 293 -14.33 -4.04 21.05
C ASP A 293 -13.50 -4.43 22.28
N ARG A 294 -13.14 -3.46 23.13
CA ARG A 294 -12.42 -3.73 24.39
C ARG A 294 -13.22 -4.65 25.31
N ALA A 295 -14.54 -4.44 25.42
CA ALA A 295 -15.42 -5.28 26.23
C ALA A 295 -15.52 -6.72 25.67
N LEU A 296 -15.67 -6.87 24.35
CA LEU A 296 -15.70 -8.18 23.68
C LEU A 296 -14.39 -8.95 23.88
N ARG A 297 -13.25 -8.29 23.71
CA ARG A 297 -11.93 -8.90 23.96
C ARG A 297 -11.77 -9.34 25.41
N ARG A 298 -12.21 -8.52 26.37
CA ARG A 298 -12.19 -8.87 27.79
C ARG A 298 -13.01 -10.15 28.06
N VAL A 299 -14.21 -10.26 27.50
CA VAL A 299 -15.04 -11.48 27.66
C VAL A 299 -14.39 -12.70 27.01
N ALA A 300 -13.82 -12.56 25.82
CA ALA A 300 -13.11 -13.65 25.15
C ALA A 300 -11.87 -14.11 25.96
N ASP A 301 -11.12 -13.17 26.51
CA ASP A 301 -9.98 -13.44 27.38
C ASP A 301 -10.40 -14.18 28.66
N LEU A 302 -11.49 -13.75 29.31
CA LEU A 302 -12.06 -14.42 30.47
C LEU A 302 -12.42 -15.87 30.14
N ARG A 303 -13.20 -16.11 29.08
CA ARG A 303 -13.57 -17.48 28.65
C ARG A 303 -12.36 -18.35 28.34
N ARG A 304 -11.34 -17.78 27.68
CA ARG A 304 -10.10 -18.49 27.37
C ARG A 304 -9.34 -18.88 28.64
N LEU A 305 -9.26 -17.99 29.63
CA LEU A 305 -8.59 -18.26 30.90
C LEU A 305 -9.36 -19.31 31.72
N GLU A 306 -10.68 -19.19 31.81
CA GLU A 306 -11.54 -20.19 32.45
C GLU A 306 -11.43 -21.56 31.78
N GLY A 307 -11.40 -21.61 30.44
CA GLY A 307 -11.21 -22.86 29.70
C GLY A 307 -9.86 -23.53 30.00
N LYS A 308 -8.79 -22.75 30.19
CA LYS A 308 -7.47 -23.28 30.60
C LYS A 308 -7.50 -23.82 32.03
N LEU A 309 -8.35 -23.28 32.90
CA LEU A 309 -8.53 -23.71 34.28
C LEU A 309 -9.10 -25.13 34.39
N ALA A 310 -9.71 -25.67 33.34
CA ALA A 310 -10.13 -27.07 33.30
C ALA A 310 -8.97 -28.06 33.52
N SER A 311 -7.74 -27.66 33.20
CA SER A 311 -6.52 -28.44 33.45
C SER A 311 -5.96 -28.34 34.88
N ARG A 312 -6.65 -27.64 35.82
CA ARG A 312 -6.16 -27.33 37.17
C ARG A 312 -5.69 -28.55 37.98
N ARG A 313 -6.30 -29.73 37.76
CA ARG A 313 -5.98 -30.95 38.51
C ARG A 313 -4.54 -31.43 38.33
N HIS A 314 -3.87 -31.04 37.24
CA HIS A 314 -2.52 -31.50 36.92
C HIS A 314 -1.44 -30.48 37.29
N ASP A 315 -1.80 -29.23 37.53
CA ASP A 315 -0.84 -28.14 37.77
C ASP A 315 -1.53 -26.99 38.55
N PRO A 316 -1.67 -27.10 39.89
CA PRO A 316 -2.35 -26.09 40.70
C PRO A 316 -1.56 -24.78 40.77
N VAL A 317 -0.23 -24.83 40.60
CA VAL A 317 0.62 -23.64 40.54
C VAL A 317 0.27 -22.80 39.31
N ARG A 318 0.17 -23.42 38.13
CA ARG A 318 -0.28 -22.74 36.91
C ARG A 318 -1.72 -22.28 36.99
N ALA A 319 -2.60 -23.06 37.61
CA ALA A 319 -3.98 -22.63 37.85
C ALA A 319 -4.00 -21.35 38.71
N GLY A 320 -3.14 -21.24 39.74
CA GLY A 320 -3.01 -20.04 40.57
C GLY A 320 -2.65 -18.79 39.77
N VAL A 321 -1.73 -18.90 38.80
CA VAL A 321 -1.38 -17.80 37.88
C VAL A 321 -2.58 -17.37 37.04
N ILE A 322 -3.35 -18.32 36.51
CA ILE A 322 -4.56 -18.04 35.72
C ILE A 322 -5.63 -17.36 36.60
N VAL A 323 -5.86 -17.87 37.81
CA VAL A 323 -6.82 -17.29 38.76
C VAL A 323 -6.41 -15.88 39.15
N ARG A 324 -5.12 -15.60 39.37
CA ARG A 324 -4.65 -14.24 39.64
C ARG A 324 -5.01 -13.28 38.51
N ARG A 325 -4.86 -13.72 37.26
CA ARG A 325 -5.29 -12.93 36.10
C ARG A 325 -6.81 -12.74 36.04
N LEU A 326 -7.58 -13.77 36.41
CA LEU A 326 -9.05 -13.65 36.54
C LEU A 326 -9.45 -12.69 37.67
N ILE A 327 -8.71 -12.61 38.77
CA ILE A 327 -8.94 -11.62 39.84
C ILE A 327 -8.75 -10.19 39.31
N GLU A 328 -7.70 -9.94 38.52
CA GLU A 328 -7.43 -8.63 37.91
C GLU A 328 -8.50 -8.24 36.88
N LEU A 329 -9.02 -9.21 36.14
CA LEU A 329 -10.00 -8.98 35.07
C LEU A 329 -11.45 -8.93 35.54
N ASN A 330 -11.74 -9.24 36.80
CA ASN A 330 -13.09 -9.26 37.35
C ASN A 330 -13.27 -8.25 38.51
N SER A 331 -14.52 -7.92 38.81
CA SER A 331 -14.90 -6.99 39.88
C SER A 331 -16.09 -7.54 40.68
N GLY A 332 -16.34 -6.99 41.88
CA GLY A 332 -17.47 -7.39 42.71
C GLY A 332 -17.40 -8.87 43.13
N ASP A 333 -18.54 -9.56 43.06
CA ASP A 333 -18.70 -10.94 43.56
C ASP A 333 -17.84 -11.95 42.80
N GLU A 334 -17.66 -11.78 41.49
CA GLU A 334 -16.78 -12.65 40.69
C GLU A 334 -15.32 -12.55 41.14
N ARG A 335 -14.85 -11.33 41.44
CA ARG A 335 -13.50 -11.15 42.01
C ARG A 335 -13.37 -11.85 43.36
N GLN A 336 -14.39 -11.78 44.21
CA GLN A 336 -14.39 -12.46 45.51
C GLN A 336 -14.46 -13.99 45.39
N ARG A 337 -15.14 -14.51 44.36
CA ARG A 337 -15.09 -15.94 44.03
C ARG A 337 -13.67 -16.36 43.64
N TRP A 338 -13.02 -15.62 42.73
CA TRP A 338 -11.66 -15.95 42.30
C TRP A 338 -10.62 -15.79 43.40
N LEU A 339 -10.79 -14.84 44.33
CA LEU A 339 -9.94 -14.71 45.53
C LEU A 339 -10.01 -15.95 46.43
N ARG A 340 -11.21 -16.50 46.64
CA ARG A 340 -11.38 -17.76 47.39
C ARG A 340 -10.71 -18.93 46.66
N GLU A 341 -10.97 -19.07 45.36
CA GLU A 341 -10.32 -20.10 44.53
C GLU A 341 -8.78 -19.99 44.56
N HIS A 342 -8.22 -18.77 44.55
CA HIS A 342 -6.78 -18.56 44.66
C HIS A 342 -6.23 -19.00 46.04
N ALA A 343 -6.99 -18.79 47.12
CA ALA A 343 -6.62 -19.26 48.45
C ALA A 343 -6.63 -20.79 48.51
N ASP A 344 -7.70 -21.42 48.00
CA ASP A 344 -7.84 -22.88 47.95
C ASP A 344 -6.70 -23.53 47.15
N LEU A 345 -6.35 -22.96 45.98
CA LEU A 345 -5.19 -23.41 45.20
C LEU A 345 -3.87 -23.21 45.94
N GLY A 346 -3.74 -22.14 46.72
CA GLY A 346 -2.55 -21.91 47.56
C GLY A 346 -2.37 -22.99 48.62
N ASP A 347 -3.47 -23.44 49.24
CA ASP A 347 -3.45 -24.53 50.22
C ASP A 347 -3.21 -25.89 49.55
N GLU A 348 -3.75 -26.12 48.36
CA GLU A 348 -3.46 -27.31 47.54
C GLU A 348 -1.97 -27.38 47.17
N VAL A 349 -1.40 -26.28 46.68
CA VAL A 349 0.04 -26.19 46.38
C VAL A 349 0.86 -26.47 47.64
N ARG A 350 0.52 -25.85 48.78
CA ARG A 350 1.21 -26.08 50.05
C ARG A 350 1.18 -27.55 50.48
N SER A 351 0.03 -28.21 50.31
CA SER A 351 -0.14 -29.63 50.62
C SER A 351 0.67 -30.53 49.68
N GLN A 352 0.66 -30.25 48.37
CA GLN A 352 1.43 -31.01 47.39
C GLN A 352 2.93 -30.86 47.63
N TRP A 353 3.37 -29.64 47.96
CA TRP A 353 4.78 -29.30 48.17
C TRP A 353 5.29 -29.55 49.58
N ARG A 354 4.45 -30.02 50.51
CA ARG A 354 4.77 -30.31 51.92
C ARG A 354 5.68 -29.26 52.55
N ILE A 355 5.24 -28.01 52.47
CA ILE A 355 6.00 -26.86 52.97
C ILE A 355 5.90 -26.83 54.50
N GLU A 356 7.05 -26.87 55.16
CA GLU A 356 7.18 -26.77 56.61
C GLU A 356 8.07 -25.57 56.95
N ILE A 357 7.59 -24.72 57.86
CA ILE A 357 8.30 -23.53 58.31
C ILE A 357 8.55 -23.68 59.81
N ALA A 358 9.81 -23.59 60.22
CA ALA A 358 10.21 -23.58 61.62
C ALA A 358 10.81 -22.20 61.95
N GLU A 359 10.02 -21.37 62.61
CA GLU A 359 10.42 -20.06 63.12
C GLU A 359 11.33 -20.17 64.35
N GLY A 360 12.21 -19.18 64.54
CA GLY A 360 12.92 -18.98 65.80
C GLY A 360 13.91 -20.09 66.15
N ALA A 361 14.58 -20.64 65.14
CA ALA A 361 15.46 -21.79 65.34
C ALA A 361 16.61 -21.52 66.33
N GLY A 362 16.99 -20.25 66.57
CA GLY A 362 17.90 -19.79 67.64
C GLY A 362 19.29 -20.42 67.68
N ALA A 363 19.50 -21.41 66.84
CA ALA A 363 20.71 -22.18 66.70
C ALA A 363 21.71 -21.33 65.95
N ASP A 364 22.94 -21.36 66.46
CA ASP A 364 24.11 -20.97 65.70
C ASP A 364 24.07 -21.68 64.33
N VAL A 365 24.37 -20.92 63.27
CA VAL A 365 24.48 -21.41 61.89
C VAL A 365 25.35 -22.66 61.83
N ALA A 366 26.40 -22.75 62.66
CA ALA A 366 27.28 -23.91 62.74
C ALA A 366 26.59 -25.20 63.27
N GLY A 367 25.60 -25.07 64.15
CA GLY A 367 24.84 -26.20 64.71
C GLY A 367 23.60 -26.56 63.91
N ALA A 368 23.10 -25.65 63.08
CA ALA A 368 21.99 -25.87 62.16
C ALA A 368 22.45 -26.29 60.75
N TRP A 369 23.76 -26.28 60.49
CA TRP A 369 24.34 -26.63 59.20
C TRP A 369 24.09 -28.11 58.91
N PRO A 370 23.42 -28.44 57.79
CA PRO A 370 23.31 -29.83 57.39
C PRO A 370 24.70 -30.37 57.07
N HIS A 371 25.09 -31.49 57.68
CA HIS A 371 26.34 -32.21 57.35
C HIS A 371 26.32 -32.85 55.94
N TYR A 372 25.66 -32.23 54.96
CA TYR A 372 25.59 -32.72 53.59
C TYR A 372 26.84 -32.28 52.83
N ASP A 373 27.85 -33.14 52.95
CA ASP A 373 29.25 -33.00 52.50
C ASP A 373 29.45 -33.10 50.97
N ARG A 374 28.46 -32.71 50.14
CA ARG A 374 28.57 -32.92 48.68
C ARG A 374 28.38 -31.69 47.81
N ASP A 375 27.50 -30.76 48.18
CA ASP A 375 27.21 -29.59 47.33
C ASP A 375 27.29 -28.30 48.15
N ARG A 376 28.03 -27.31 47.63
CA ARG A 376 28.13 -25.98 48.24
C ARG A 376 26.73 -25.35 48.20
N PRO A 377 26.16 -24.92 49.33
CA PRO A 377 24.87 -24.26 49.30
C PRO A 377 25.00 -22.92 48.59
N GLU A 378 23.97 -22.56 47.85
CA GLU A 378 23.89 -21.22 47.25
C GLU A 378 23.53 -20.20 48.32
N LEU A 379 24.22 -19.07 48.28
CA LEU A 379 24.12 -18.00 49.27
C LEU A 379 23.81 -16.68 48.59
N LEU A 380 22.81 -15.98 49.11
CA LEU A 380 22.38 -14.70 48.58
C LEU A 380 22.13 -13.70 49.73
N LEU A 381 22.85 -12.58 49.71
CA LEU A 381 22.58 -11.45 50.60
C LEU A 381 21.34 -10.68 50.09
N ARG A 382 20.36 -10.42 50.95
CA ARG A 382 19.20 -9.60 50.60
C ARG A 382 19.61 -8.14 50.39
N ASP A 383 18.81 -7.41 49.61
CA ASP A 383 19.05 -6.00 49.27
C ASP A 383 19.20 -5.08 50.49
N ASP A 384 18.65 -5.45 51.64
CA ASP A 384 18.77 -4.68 52.89
C ASP A 384 20.10 -4.91 53.63
N GLY A 385 20.91 -5.88 53.19
CA GLY A 385 22.17 -6.28 53.81
C GLY A 385 22.03 -6.92 55.19
N ARG A 386 20.80 -7.10 55.70
CA ARG A 386 20.54 -7.57 57.07
C ARG A 386 20.31 -9.07 57.14
N GLN A 387 19.98 -9.67 56.01
CA GLN A 387 19.60 -11.06 55.94
C GLN A 387 20.32 -11.77 54.81
N VAL A 388 20.78 -12.99 55.10
CA VAL A 388 21.33 -13.93 54.13
C VAL A 388 20.33 -15.06 53.93
N LEU A 389 20.03 -15.35 52.67
CA LEU A 389 19.34 -16.55 52.24
C LEU A 389 20.39 -17.59 51.89
N LEU A 390 20.25 -18.77 52.47
CA LEU A 390 21.02 -19.94 52.09
C LEU A 390 20.04 -20.99 51.59
N ALA A 391 20.28 -21.58 50.42
CA ALA A 391 19.44 -22.64 49.90
C ALA A 391 20.26 -23.85 49.46
N ASN A 392 19.68 -25.02 49.65
CA ASN A 392 20.22 -26.28 49.16
C ASN A 392 19.06 -27.21 48.78
N SER A 393 19.30 -28.20 47.94
CA SER A 393 18.32 -29.21 47.58
C SER A 393 18.94 -30.59 47.52
N TRP A 394 18.13 -31.60 47.83
CA TRP A 394 18.52 -33.00 47.78
C TRP A 394 17.35 -33.87 47.35
N GLY A 395 17.49 -34.50 46.17
CA GLY A 395 16.39 -35.23 45.55
C GLY A 395 15.20 -34.33 45.30
N GLU A 396 14.08 -34.61 45.98
CA GLU A 396 12.84 -33.81 45.92
C GLU A 396 12.80 -32.69 46.95
N TRP A 397 13.74 -32.62 47.89
CA TRP A 397 13.70 -31.68 49.00
C TRP A 397 14.48 -30.41 48.71
N ILE A 398 13.96 -29.29 49.19
CA ILE A 398 14.61 -27.99 49.18
C ILE A 398 14.61 -27.48 50.61
N PHE A 399 15.74 -26.93 51.01
CA PHE A 399 15.97 -26.37 52.32
C PHE A 399 16.41 -24.93 52.14
N ILE A 400 15.76 -24.02 52.85
CA ILE A 400 16.07 -22.59 52.84
C ILE A 400 16.27 -22.14 54.28
N TRP A 401 17.33 -21.39 54.52
CA TRP A 401 17.61 -20.74 55.80
C TRP A 401 17.64 -19.24 55.59
N LEU A 402 16.90 -18.52 56.43
CA LEU A 402 16.98 -17.08 56.52
C LEU A 402 17.82 -16.73 57.75
N ILE A 403 18.99 -16.15 57.54
CA ILE A 403 19.98 -15.86 58.58
C ILE A 403 20.06 -14.34 58.78
N ASP A 404 19.97 -13.90 60.02
CA ASP A 404 20.24 -12.53 60.41
C ASP A 404 21.75 -12.29 60.42
N VAL A 405 22.22 -11.31 59.64
CA VAL A 405 23.66 -11.04 59.45
C VAL A 405 24.29 -10.45 60.71
N GLU A 406 23.58 -9.57 61.41
CA GLU A 406 24.08 -8.90 62.60
C GLU A 406 24.23 -9.88 63.77
N GLY A 407 23.22 -10.72 63.99
CA GLY A 407 23.21 -11.69 65.07
C GLY A 407 23.86 -13.03 64.72
N GLY A 408 24.08 -13.33 63.43
CA GLY A 408 24.51 -14.66 62.98
C GLY A 408 23.52 -15.77 63.35
N VAL A 409 22.23 -15.44 63.48
CA VAL A 409 21.19 -16.36 63.96
C VAL A 409 20.24 -16.75 62.85
N VAL A 410 19.86 -18.03 62.80
CA VAL A 410 18.82 -18.50 61.88
C VAL A 410 17.45 -18.02 62.37
N ARG A 411 16.82 -17.13 61.58
CA ARG A 411 15.46 -16.61 61.81
C ARG A 411 14.41 -17.65 61.46
N GLU A 412 14.53 -18.23 60.27
CA GLU A 412 13.55 -19.16 59.71
C GLU A 412 14.25 -20.31 59.01
N ARG A 413 13.69 -21.51 59.15
CA ARG A 413 14.06 -22.69 58.38
C ARG A 413 12.85 -23.17 57.60
N ILE A 414 13.01 -23.30 56.30
CA ILE A 414 11.96 -23.71 55.40
C ILE A 414 12.39 -25.00 54.75
N ARG A 415 11.50 -25.99 54.81
CA ARG A 415 11.68 -27.29 54.16
C ARG A 415 10.51 -27.50 53.20
N MET A 416 10.82 -27.84 51.96
CA MET A 416 9.83 -28.04 50.90
C MET A 416 10.13 -29.33 50.16
N ARG A 417 9.11 -30.09 49.79
CA ARG A 417 9.23 -31.28 48.93
C ARG A 417 8.59 -31.00 47.59
N ALA A 418 9.40 -30.81 46.56
CA ALA A 418 8.93 -30.71 45.19
C ALA A 418 8.25 -32.02 44.73
N PRO A 419 7.34 -31.96 43.74
CA PRO A 419 6.67 -33.15 43.20
C PRO A 419 7.59 -34.18 42.52
N GLN A 420 8.82 -33.78 42.18
CA GLN A 420 9.82 -34.57 41.49
C GLN A 420 11.22 -34.09 41.87
N ALA A 421 12.23 -34.91 41.59
CA ALA A 421 13.62 -34.60 41.93
C ALA A 421 14.14 -33.39 41.14
N LEU A 422 14.99 -32.60 41.80
CA LEU A 422 15.45 -31.30 41.32
C LEU A 422 16.95 -31.18 41.06
N GLY A 423 17.73 -32.11 41.59
CA GLY A 423 19.18 -31.94 41.68
C GLY A 423 19.56 -30.82 42.67
N PRO A 424 20.86 -30.47 42.75
CA PRO A 424 21.36 -29.37 43.58
C PRO A 424 20.83 -28.01 43.13
N VAL A 425 20.78 -27.04 44.05
CA VAL A 425 20.52 -25.63 43.74
C VAL A 425 21.77 -25.07 43.04
N ILE A 426 21.58 -24.39 41.92
CA ILE A 426 22.66 -23.83 41.09
C ILE A 426 22.62 -22.31 40.98
N ASP A 427 21.48 -21.68 41.28
CA ASP A 427 21.35 -20.21 41.33
C ASP A 427 20.21 -19.79 42.25
N LEU A 428 20.38 -18.62 42.87
CA LEU A 428 19.39 -17.95 43.71
C LEU A 428 19.27 -16.49 43.29
N VAL A 429 18.03 -16.05 43.08
CA VAL A 429 17.75 -14.67 42.68
C VAL A 429 16.58 -14.11 43.45
N VAL A 430 16.79 -13.01 44.17
CA VAL A 430 15.71 -12.24 44.79
C VAL A 430 15.26 -11.14 43.84
N ASN A 431 13.95 -11.03 43.66
CA ASN A 431 13.31 -9.96 42.92
C ASN A 431 12.18 -9.37 43.77
N GLY A 432 12.50 -8.37 44.58
CA GLY A 432 11.57 -7.79 45.54
C GLY A 432 11.19 -8.78 46.64
N ALA A 433 9.90 -9.13 46.73
CA ALA A 433 9.36 -10.07 47.72
C ALA A 433 9.31 -11.53 47.20
N GLU A 434 10.04 -11.84 46.13
CA GLU A 434 10.01 -13.13 45.46
C GLU A 434 11.42 -13.70 45.37
N LEU A 435 11.57 -14.98 45.69
CA LEU A 435 12.80 -15.76 45.54
C LEU A 435 12.65 -16.70 44.35
N TRP A 436 13.61 -16.65 43.44
CA TRP A 436 13.79 -17.64 42.39
C TRP A 436 14.91 -18.60 42.76
N ILE A 437 14.63 -19.89 42.60
CA ILE A 437 15.56 -20.99 42.84
C ILE A 437 15.67 -21.76 41.54
N ALA A 438 16.89 -21.89 41.02
CA ALA A 438 17.18 -22.77 39.91
C ALA A 438 17.97 -24.00 40.40
N CYS A 439 17.64 -25.16 39.86
CA CYS A 439 18.29 -26.43 40.20
C CYS A 439 18.82 -27.14 38.95
N GLU A 440 19.85 -27.99 39.12
CA GLU A 440 20.58 -28.66 38.03
C GLU A 440 19.69 -29.51 37.10
N GLU A 441 18.65 -30.19 37.63
CA GLU A 441 17.72 -30.99 36.81
C GLU A 441 16.68 -30.10 36.08
N GLY A 442 16.95 -28.80 35.98
CA GLY A 442 16.10 -27.82 35.33
C GLY A 442 14.90 -27.39 36.15
N GLY A 443 14.89 -27.61 37.46
CA GLY A 443 13.86 -27.04 38.32
C GLY A 443 14.00 -25.53 38.39
N LEU A 444 12.97 -24.79 37.99
CA LEU A 444 12.90 -23.36 38.24
C LEU A 444 11.67 -23.03 39.07
N ILE A 445 11.92 -22.51 40.27
CA ILE A 445 10.91 -22.30 41.30
C ILE A 445 10.86 -20.83 41.64
N LYS A 446 9.65 -20.30 41.74
CA LYS A 446 9.41 -18.97 42.26
C LYS A 446 8.65 -19.10 43.57
N ILE A 447 9.14 -18.49 44.63
CA ILE A 447 8.59 -18.58 45.98
C ILE A 447 8.35 -17.16 46.51
N SER A 448 7.28 -16.95 47.27
CA SER A 448 7.08 -15.70 48.01
C SER A 448 7.96 -15.70 49.25
N LEU A 449 8.69 -14.62 49.49
CA LEU A 449 9.44 -14.42 50.74
C LEU A 449 8.55 -14.02 51.91
N ASP A 450 7.30 -13.60 51.66
CA ASP A 450 6.38 -13.16 52.71
C ASP A 450 5.69 -14.34 53.42
N ASP A 451 5.38 -15.42 52.67
CA ASP A 451 4.62 -16.57 53.18
C ASP A 451 5.13 -17.94 52.71
N TRP A 452 6.29 -17.97 52.05
CA TRP A 452 6.96 -19.16 51.53
C TRP A 452 6.13 -20.02 50.58
N ARG A 453 5.06 -19.48 49.98
CA ARG A 453 4.26 -20.20 48.99
C ARG A 453 5.00 -20.29 47.65
N VAL A 454 4.88 -21.44 46.99
CA VAL A 454 5.32 -21.61 45.60
C VAL A 454 4.37 -20.85 44.68
N LEU A 455 4.90 -19.84 44.00
CA LEU A 455 4.19 -18.96 43.07
C LEU A 455 4.27 -19.48 41.64
N ARG A 456 5.41 -20.05 41.24
CA ARG A 456 5.63 -20.66 39.92
C ARG A 456 6.58 -21.85 40.04
N TRP A 457 6.40 -22.81 39.14
CA TRP A 457 7.27 -23.96 38.97
C TRP A 457 7.35 -24.30 37.49
N HIS A 458 8.57 -24.50 37.01
CA HIS A 458 8.85 -24.93 35.65
C HIS A 458 9.88 -26.05 35.70
N LEU A 459 9.68 -27.06 34.85
CA LEU A 459 10.69 -28.07 34.57
C LEU A 459 11.36 -27.72 33.24
N LEU A 460 12.47 -27.01 33.31
CA LEU A 460 13.29 -26.64 32.16
C LEU A 460 13.81 -27.87 31.42
N GLY A 461 13.93 -29.02 32.10
CA GLY A 461 14.23 -30.32 31.51
C GLY A 461 13.30 -30.73 30.35
N GLU A 462 12.05 -30.26 30.32
CA GLU A 462 11.12 -30.50 29.19
C GLU A 462 11.60 -29.86 27.87
N HIS A 463 12.53 -28.91 27.95
CA HIS A 463 13.10 -28.20 26.81
C HIS A 463 14.49 -28.73 26.40
N LEU A 464 14.96 -29.80 27.03
CA LEU A 464 16.24 -30.45 26.71
C LEU A 464 16.05 -31.60 25.72
N LYS A 465 17.02 -31.77 24.81
CA LYS A 465 17.18 -32.98 24.00
C LYS A 465 17.81 -34.09 24.86
N LYS A 466 17.73 -35.35 24.39
CA LYS A 466 18.23 -36.54 25.13
C LYS A 466 19.72 -36.50 25.53
N ASN A 467 20.53 -35.72 24.82
CA ASN A 467 21.97 -35.59 25.00
C ASN A 467 22.41 -34.23 25.57
N GLU A 468 21.44 -33.47 26.10
CA GLU A 468 21.64 -32.15 26.66
C GLU A 468 21.53 -32.19 28.19
N ARG A 469 22.40 -31.45 28.88
CA ARG A 469 22.34 -31.21 30.32
C ARG A 469 22.39 -29.71 30.59
N ILE A 470 21.64 -29.25 31.57
CA ILE A 470 21.73 -27.87 32.05
C ILE A 470 22.98 -27.75 32.92
N GLU A 471 23.90 -26.87 32.54
CA GLU A 471 25.10 -26.54 33.32
C GLU A 471 24.83 -25.35 34.24
N SER A 472 24.11 -24.34 33.74
CA SER A 472 23.76 -23.15 34.50
C SER A 472 22.38 -22.63 34.08
N VAL A 473 21.70 -21.95 35.01
CA VAL A 473 20.44 -21.27 34.75
C VAL A 473 20.55 -19.87 35.31
N LEU A 474 20.35 -18.87 34.46
CA LEU A 474 20.38 -17.48 34.85
C LEU A 474 18.99 -16.89 34.67
N PHE A 475 18.41 -16.46 35.78
CA PHE A 475 17.20 -15.65 35.77
C PHE A 475 17.56 -14.16 35.80
N VAL A 476 16.86 -13.36 34.99
CA VAL A 476 16.96 -11.90 35.03
C VAL A 476 15.80 -11.34 35.85
N PRO A 477 16.06 -10.73 37.03
CA PRO A 477 15.04 -10.06 37.83
C PRO A 477 14.12 -9.15 36.99
N GLY A 478 12.82 -9.16 37.29
CA GLY A 478 11.84 -8.31 36.62
C GLY A 478 11.46 -8.76 35.20
N THR A 479 12.08 -9.80 34.65
CA THR A 479 11.75 -10.30 33.30
C THR A 479 10.95 -11.59 33.34
N ARG A 480 10.41 -11.98 32.18
CA ARG A 480 9.75 -13.29 31.97
C ARG A 480 10.68 -14.33 31.33
N PHE A 481 11.95 -13.98 31.12
CA PHE A 481 12.89 -14.81 30.39
C PHE A 481 13.85 -15.51 31.36
N VAL A 482 14.13 -16.77 31.07
CA VAL A 482 15.18 -17.53 31.74
C VAL A 482 16.20 -17.96 30.69
N TRP A 483 17.47 -17.83 31.04
CA TRP A 483 18.59 -18.27 30.22
C TRP A 483 19.10 -19.59 30.77
N MET A 484 19.38 -20.53 29.87
CA MET A 484 19.87 -21.87 30.20
C MET A 484 21.17 -22.09 29.46
N GLU A 485 22.22 -22.47 30.18
CA GLU A 485 23.49 -22.93 29.61
C GLU A 485 23.40 -24.44 29.52
N ILE A 486 23.56 -24.97 28.32
CA ILE A 486 23.25 -26.35 28.02
C ILE A 486 24.47 -27.00 27.38
N ALA A 487 25.06 -27.98 28.06
CA ALA A 487 26.11 -28.81 27.48
C ALA A 487 25.49 -29.89 26.56
N ARG A 488 25.98 -29.98 25.33
CA ARG A 488 25.68 -31.03 24.35
C ARG A 488 26.82 -32.04 24.30
N ARG A 489 26.52 -33.31 24.55
CA ARG A 489 27.50 -34.41 24.44
C ARG A 489 27.62 -34.95 23.01
N GLU A 490 28.07 -34.13 22.04
CA GLU A 490 28.31 -34.54 20.64
C GLU A 490 29.76 -34.29 20.22
N ALA A 491 30.61 -35.31 20.18
CA ALA A 491 32.00 -35.29 19.63
C ALA A 491 32.92 -34.10 20.04
N GLY A 492 32.54 -33.40 21.11
CA GLY A 492 33.14 -32.20 21.70
C GLY A 492 32.05 -31.57 22.55
N GLU A 493 32.31 -31.25 23.82
CA GLU A 493 31.29 -30.62 24.66
C GLU A 493 31.01 -29.21 24.10
N LEU A 494 29.92 -29.07 23.34
CA LEU A 494 29.45 -27.78 22.86
C LEU A 494 28.47 -27.21 23.88
N ILE A 495 28.71 -25.99 24.33
CA ILE A 495 27.82 -25.27 25.22
C ILE A 495 26.89 -24.39 24.38
N VAL A 496 25.59 -24.44 24.69
CA VAL A 496 24.54 -23.70 24.01
C VAL A 496 23.76 -22.87 25.02
N ALA A 497 23.60 -21.59 24.74
CA ALA A 497 22.73 -20.74 25.53
C ALA A 497 21.31 -20.71 24.93
N ARG A 498 20.29 -20.96 25.74
CA ARG A 498 18.88 -20.89 25.33
C ARG A 498 18.09 -19.90 26.17
N VAL A 499 17.25 -19.11 25.51
CA VAL A 499 16.33 -18.19 26.17
C VAL A 499 14.91 -18.72 26.09
N LEU A 500 14.33 -19.03 27.25
CA LEU A 500 12.96 -19.50 27.39
C LEU A 500 12.06 -18.37 27.92
N ASP A 501 10.93 -18.14 27.26
CA ASP A 501 9.85 -17.30 27.80
C ASP A 501 8.97 -18.15 28.72
N LEU A 502 9.00 -17.83 30.01
CA LEU A 502 8.28 -18.57 31.06
C LEU A 502 6.76 -18.49 30.90
N ASP A 503 6.22 -17.43 30.30
CA ASP A 503 4.78 -17.27 30.12
C ASP A 503 4.27 -18.10 28.93
N SER A 504 5.04 -18.13 27.83
CA SER A 504 4.67 -18.91 26.64
C SER A 504 5.19 -20.35 26.66
N ARG A 505 6.16 -20.67 27.53
CA ARG A 505 6.92 -21.93 27.59
C ARG A 505 7.53 -22.30 26.24
N ARG A 506 8.04 -21.29 25.53
CA ARG A 506 8.69 -21.47 24.22
C ARG A 506 10.11 -20.93 24.26
N ILE A 507 11.01 -21.67 23.63
CA ILE A 507 12.35 -21.19 23.34
C ILE A 507 12.19 -20.02 22.38
N CYS A 508 12.60 -18.83 22.81
CA CYS A 508 12.54 -17.62 22.01
C CYS A 508 13.84 -17.38 21.25
N ARG A 509 14.97 -17.84 21.78
CA ARG A 509 16.29 -17.74 21.16
C ARG A 509 17.19 -18.90 21.58
N GLU A 510 18.15 -19.21 20.71
CA GLU A 510 19.21 -20.20 20.91
C GLU A 510 20.50 -19.61 20.34
N PHE A 511 21.60 -19.79 21.06
CA PHE A 511 22.95 -19.37 20.70
C PHE A 511 23.84 -20.60 20.74
N ASP A 512 24.29 -21.04 19.57
CA ASP A 512 25.27 -22.12 19.45
C ASP A 512 26.68 -21.59 19.77
N ASP A 513 27.60 -22.50 20.14
CA ASP A 513 29.02 -22.21 20.42
C ASP A 513 29.27 -21.13 21.49
N CYS A 514 28.41 -21.09 22.51
CA CYS A 514 28.63 -20.26 23.69
C CYS A 514 29.73 -20.90 24.55
N LEU A 515 30.69 -20.15 25.07
CA LEU A 515 31.70 -20.68 26.01
C LEU A 515 31.21 -20.67 27.46
N GLY A 516 30.23 -19.82 27.76
CA GLY A 516 29.53 -19.79 29.05
C GLY A 516 28.60 -18.59 29.14
N MET A 517 27.80 -18.52 30.20
CA MET A 517 26.99 -17.33 30.47
C MET A 517 27.35 -16.70 31.80
N GLU A 518 27.36 -15.38 31.85
CA GLU A 518 27.56 -14.64 33.10
C GLU A 518 26.52 -13.55 33.28
N ARG A 519 26.06 -13.38 34.53
CA ARG A 519 25.24 -12.25 34.94
C ARG A 519 26.14 -11.04 35.13
N SER A 520 25.78 -9.90 34.55
CA SER A 520 26.51 -8.66 34.78
C SER A 520 26.45 -8.24 36.25
N LEU A 521 27.61 -8.01 36.86
CA LEU A 521 27.71 -7.46 38.22
C LEU A 521 27.31 -5.98 38.28
N VAL A 522 27.41 -5.25 37.16
CA VAL A 522 27.15 -3.81 37.08
C VAL A 522 25.69 -3.53 36.71
N THR A 523 25.09 -4.39 35.90
CA THR A 523 23.69 -4.29 35.49
C THR A 523 23.02 -5.64 35.66
N PRO A 524 22.52 -5.99 36.86
CA PRO A 524 21.95 -7.33 37.16
C PRO A 524 20.80 -7.76 36.22
N GLU A 525 20.23 -6.79 35.50
CA GLU A 525 19.21 -6.97 34.45
C GLU A 525 19.79 -7.45 33.10
N ALA A 526 21.11 -7.56 32.96
CA ALA A 526 21.81 -8.00 31.76
C ALA A 526 22.53 -9.33 32.01
N ILE A 527 22.32 -10.27 31.10
CA ILE A 527 23.09 -11.50 30.97
C ILE A 527 23.91 -11.38 29.70
N PHE A 528 25.16 -11.85 29.77
CA PHE A 528 26.04 -12.00 28.62
C PHE A 528 26.16 -13.48 28.29
N ALA A 529 25.95 -13.82 27.03
CA ALA A 529 26.45 -15.06 26.45
C ALA A 529 27.88 -14.78 25.99
N ILE A 530 28.86 -15.46 26.57
CA ILE A 530 30.26 -15.31 26.23
C ILE A 530 30.50 -16.18 24.99
N GLY A 531 30.70 -15.54 23.83
CA GLY A 531 31.20 -16.21 22.63
C GLY A 531 32.69 -16.52 22.74
N ASP A 532 33.38 -16.75 21.62
CA ASP A 532 34.82 -17.01 21.58
C ASP A 532 35.61 -15.96 22.41
N VAL A 533 36.20 -16.42 23.52
CA VAL A 533 36.95 -15.59 24.48
C VAL A 533 38.20 -15.00 23.82
N ASP A 534 38.82 -15.72 22.88
CA ASP A 534 39.98 -15.21 22.16
C ASP A 534 39.55 -14.10 21.19
N ALA A 535 38.41 -14.26 20.50
CA ALA A 535 37.85 -13.21 19.66
C ALA A 535 37.37 -11.99 20.47
N ALA A 536 36.76 -12.21 21.64
CA ALA A 536 36.33 -11.13 22.53
C ALA A 536 37.52 -10.40 23.16
N ARG A 537 38.60 -11.12 23.50
CA ARG A 537 39.84 -10.54 24.02
C ARG A 537 40.61 -9.78 22.94
N GLU A 538 40.70 -10.32 21.72
CA GLU A 538 41.29 -9.64 20.56
C GLU A 538 40.54 -8.33 20.26
N ALA A 539 39.20 -8.37 20.24
CA ALA A 539 38.35 -7.18 20.09
C ALA A 539 38.46 -6.17 21.25
N TRP A 540 38.75 -6.63 22.47
CA TRP A 540 38.99 -5.77 23.64
C TRP A 540 40.37 -5.10 23.57
N GLU A 541 41.41 -5.86 23.22
CA GLU A 541 42.80 -5.40 23.09
C GLU A 541 42.96 -4.39 21.93
N ASP A 542 42.23 -4.57 20.83
CA ASP A 542 42.27 -3.68 19.66
C ASP A 542 41.55 -2.33 19.86
N GLY A 543 40.73 -2.22 20.91
CA GLY A 543 39.98 -1.01 21.25
C GLY A 543 38.89 -0.64 20.24
N PRO A 544 38.02 0.34 20.56
CA PRO A 544 36.93 0.73 19.68
C PRO A 544 37.46 1.34 18.39
N ARG A 545 36.99 0.85 17.23
CA ARG A 545 37.28 1.47 15.93
C ARG A 545 36.69 2.90 15.88
N HIS A 546 37.36 3.77 15.11
CA HIS A 546 37.03 5.20 14.98
C HIS A 546 35.63 5.52 14.39
N ASP A 547 34.86 4.51 13.95
CA ASP A 547 33.49 4.67 13.45
C ASP A 547 32.40 4.57 14.54
N GLY A 548 32.78 4.28 15.79
CA GLY A 548 31.87 4.24 16.93
C GLY A 548 31.08 2.94 17.08
N GLN A 549 31.43 1.89 16.34
CA GLN A 549 31.02 0.51 16.65
C GLN A 549 32.09 -0.16 17.52
N CYS A 550 31.68 -0.81 18.60
CA CYS A 550 32.58 -1.61 19.43
C CYS A 550 32.54 -3.04 18.90
N GLU A 551 33.67 -3.66 18.57
CA GLU A 551 33.66 -5.07 18.09
C GLU A 551 33.14 -6.05 19.14
N LEU A 552 33.16 -5.66 20.43
CA LEU A 552 32.47 -6.39 21.50
C LEU A 552 30.94 -6.42 21.35
N ASP A 553 30.33 -5.51 20.58
CA ASP A 553 28.90 -5.60 20.24
C ASP A 553 28.59 -6.88 19.42
N LEU A 554 29.60 -7.50 18.76
CA LEU A 554 29.46 -8.78 18.05
C LEU A 554 29.64 -9.99 18.98
N CYS A 555 30.34 -9.82 20.11
CA CYS A 555 30.62 -10.87 21.09
C CYS A 555 29.64 -10.84 22.29
N LEU A 556 28.88 -9.76 22.46
CA LEU A 556 27.97 -9.52 23.58
C LEU A 556 26.57 -9.13 23.07
N GLU A 557 25.70 -10.12 22.84
CA GLU A 557 24.27 -9.83 22.62
C GLU A 557 23.59 -9.48 23.96
N THR A 558 23.31 -8.20 24.19
CA THR A 558 22.50 -7.78 25.34
C THR A 558 21.01 -7.81 24.99
N ILE A 559 20.23 -8.63 25.70
CA ILE A 559 18.76 -8.60 25.62
C ILE A 559 18.22 -8.08 26.95
N GLY A 560 18.04 -6.76 27.05
CA GLY A 560 17.25 -6.13 28.11
C GLY A 560 15.78 -5.94 27.68
N PRO A 561 14.84 -5.75 28.62
CA PRO A 561 13.48 -5.37 28.26
C PRO A 561 13.50 -4.03 27.52
N ALA A 562 12.92 -3.98 26.31
CA ALA A 562 12.67 -2.72 25.63
C ALA A 562 11.58 -1.95 26.41
N THR A 563 11.94 -0.84 27.06
CA THR A 563 10.97 0.10 27.59
C THR A 563 10.16 0.70 26.43
N PRO A 564 8.82 0.59 26.41
CA PRO A 564 8.02 1.21 25.36
C PRO A 564 8.08 2.74 25.50
N GLY A 565 8.73 3.43 24.56
CA GLY A 565 8.66 4.89 24.44
C GLY A 565 9.97 5.66 24.51
N GLU A 566 11.12 5.00 24.72
CA GLU A 566 12.42 5.63 24.53
C GLU A 566 12.96 5.34 23.13
N ASP A 567 13.42 6.38 22.44
CA ASP A 567 14.15 6.27 21.17
C ASP A 567 15.28 5.24 21.27
N LYS A 568 15.53 4.53 20.16
CA LYS A 568 16.45 3.39 20.04
C LYS A 568 17.78 3.54 20.81
N PRO A 569 18.33 2.42 21.33
CA PRO A 569 19.34 2.42 22.38
C PRO A 569 20.74 2.79 21.87
N ARG A 570 21.47 3.60 22.65
CA ARG A 570 22.93 3.39 22.77
C ARG A 570 23.09 1.98 23.34
N SER A 571 23.82 1.07 22.66
CA SER A 571 23.87 -0.35 23.02
C SER A 571 24.10 -0.55 24.53
N ALA A 572 23.43 -1.53 25.14
CA ALA A 572 23.63 -1.80 26.56
C ALA A 572 25.09 -2.17 26.85
N VAL A 573 25.79 -2.79 25.89
CA VAL A 573 27.26 -2.93 25.85
C VAL A 573 27.95 -1.58 25.98
N ARG A 574 27.61 -0.57 25.17
CA ARG A 574 28.19 0.78 25.29
C ARG A 574 27.91 1.43 26.65
N ARG A 575 26.73 1.21 27.24
CA ARG A 575 26.43 1.70 28.60
C ARG A 575 27.28 0.98 29.66
N LEU A 576 27.49 -0.33 29.51
CA LEU A 576 28.36 -1.12 30.37
C LEU A 576 29.83 -0.70 30.23
N VAL A 577 30.34 -0.56 29.01
CA VAL A 577 31.71 -0.09 28.74
C VAL A 577 31.93 1.29 29.32
N LEU A 578 30.97 2.22 29.16
CA LEU A 578 31.06 3.54 29.78
C LEU A 578 31.03 3.45 31.31
N ALA A 579 30.20 2.57 31.89
CA ALA A 579 30.16 2.35 33.33
C ALA A 579 31.47 1.76 33.87
N ILE A 580 32.08 0.79 33.17
CA ILE A 580 33.37 0.19 33.53
C ILE A 580 34.48 1.23 33.44
N VAL A 581 34.59 1.95 32.32
CA VAL A 581 35.60 3.01 32.13
C VAL A 581 35.45 4.12 33.16
N GLU A 582 34.23 4.50 33.51
CA GLU A 582 33.96 5.48 34.56
C GLU A 582 34.30 4.96 35.96
N THR A 583 34.01 3.68 36.24
CA THR A 583 34.38 3.00 37.49
C THR A 583 35.90 2.94 37.64
N ASP A 584 36.62 2.48 36.62
CA ASP A 584 38.08 2.39 36.63
C ASP A 584 38.71 3.76 36.83
N ARG A 585 38.22 4.78 36.13
CA ARG A 585 38.70 6.16 36.32
C ARG A 585 38.48 6.67 37.75
N LEU A 586 37.35 6.33 38.37
CA LEU A 586 37.07 6.71 39.75
C LEU A 586 37.97 5.96 40.74
N LEU A 587 38.22 4.67 40.51
CA LEU A 587 39.14 3.85 41.30
C LEU A 587 40.59 4.35 41.17
N GLU A 588 41.07 4.63 39.96
CA GLU A 588 42.40 5.21 39.70
C GLU A 588 42.56 6.59 40.35
N SER A 589 41.48 7.36 40.45
CA SER A 589 41.47 8.66 41.13
C SER A 589 41.37 8.56 42.66
N GLY A 590 41.37 7.35 43.23
CA GLY A 590 41.27 7.13 44.67
C GLY A 590 39.88 7.39 45.26
N ARG A 591 38.81 7.24 44.46
CA ARG A 591 37.41 7.54 44.85
C ARG A 591 36.50 6.30 44.82
N PRO A 592 36.82 5.22 45.58
CA PRO A 592 36.09 3.95 45.51
C PRO A 592 34.65 4.04 46.01
N GLU A 593 34.34 4.90 46.98
CA GLU A 593 32.97 5.07 47.47
C GLU A 593 32.05 5.70 46.43
N GLU A 594 32.57 6.63 45.61
CA GLU A 594 31.77 7.23 44.53
C GLU A 594 31.56 6.23 43.39
N ALA A 595 32.58 5.43 43.07
CA ALA A 595 32.47 4.34 42.09
C ALA A 595 31.37 3.33 42.50
N LEU A 596 31.35 2.91 43.77
CA LEU A 596 30.31 2.04 44.32
C LEU A 596 28.93 2.73 44.27
N SER A 597 28.81 3.98 44.71
CA SER A 597 27.51 4.68 44.77
C SER A 597 26.85 4.95 43.41
N ARG A 598 27.65 5.08 42.34
CA ARG A 598 27.14 5.40 41.00
C ARG A 598 26.53 4.20 40.28
N HIS A 599 27.06 3.00 40.56
CA HIS A 599 26.63 1.77 39.91
C HIS A 599 25.78 0.88 40.83
N TRP A 600 25.91 1.04 42.15
CA TRP A 600 25.06 0.42 43.15
C TRP A 600 23.97 1.40 43.60
N LYS A 601 22.88 1.50 42.85
CA LYS A 601 21.66 2.12 43.37
C LYS A 601 20.86 1.05 44.11
N PRO A 602 20.64 1.16 45.44
CA PRO A 602 19.69 0.29 46.11
C PRO A 602 18.33 0.46 45.44
N TYR A 603 17.65 -0.66 45.22
CA TYR A 603 16.37 -0.75 44.53
C TYR A 603 15.32 0.05 45.30
N SER A 604 15.18 1.34 45.01
CA SER A 604 14.14 2.15 45.64
C SER A 604 12.82 1.81 44.98
N SER A 605 12.07 0.90 45.60
CA SER A 605 10.66 0.69 45.25
C SER A 605 9.97 2.06 45.22
N SER A 606 9.37 2.39 44.08
CA SER A 606 8.65 3.63 43.89
C SER A 606 7.35 3.59 44.69
N ARG A 607 7.44 3.82 46.01
CA ARG A 607 6.37 4.30 46.89
C ARG A 607 6.95 4.71 48.26
N GLY A 608 7.16 6.01 48.42
CA GLY A 608 6.88 6.67 49.70
C GLY A 608 8.06 7.12 50.55
N LYS A 609 8.18 8.46 50.61
CA LYS A 609 8.67 9.31 51.72
C LYS A 609 10.18 9.33 52.01
N SER A 610 10.71 10.53 51.85
CA SER A 610 12.02 10.98 52.31
C SER A 610 12.27 10.62 53.77
N CYS A 611 13.36 9.90 54.04
CA CYS A 611 14.01 9.93 55.35
C CYS A 611 15.14 10.96 55.30
N LYS A 612 15.09 11.90 56.24
CA LYS A 612 16.10 12.92 56.48
C LYS A 612 17.41 12.26 56.91
N ALA A 613 18.51 12.87 56.46
CA ALA A 613 19.88 12.60 56.89
C ALA A 613 20.02 12.58 58.42
N TRP A 614 20.93 11.73 58.90
CA TRP A 614 21.61 11.88 60.19
C TRP A 614 23.13 11.94 59.96
N PRO A 615 23.86 12.74 60.74
CA PRO A 615 25.30 12.93 60.59
C PRO A 615 26.11 11.91 61.41
N ASP A 616 27.31 11.67 60.89
CA ASP A 616 28.49 10.93 61.38
C ASP A 616 28.35 9.44 61.72
#